data_AF-A0A6M8N5C3-F1
#
_entry.id   AF-A0A6M8N5C3-F1
#
_cell.length_a   1.000
_cell.length_b   1.000
_cell.length_c   1.000
_cell.angle_alpha   90.00
_cell.angle_beta   90.00
_cell.angle_gamma   90.00
#
_symmetry.space_group_name_H-M   'P 1'
#
loop_
_entity.id
_entity.type
_entity.pdbx_description
1 polymer ?
#
loop_
_entity_poly.entity_id
_entity_poly.type
_entity_poly.pdbx_seq_one_letter_code
_entity_poly.pdbx_strand_id
1 'polypeptide(L)'
;MTNSTEMILSSLSYIWHVIPIIIFILLLKKFLTHKDNKKRKIKSEENEKNGLTLELRTMKKYEDLGYKVVLNTTENKNIDIICSKDDKIILIKCNNNSESKSIKAEDIMTFYDSAIKYIKENKIKEKDVAFRYVVPYKDLFHKSAIKILTDDSYNCKYVLV
;
A
#
# COMPACT_ATOMS: atom_id res chain seq x y z
N MET A 1 -14.32 35.20 44.66
CA MET A 1 -13.19 34.63 43.88
C MET A 1 -13.66 33.29 43.33
N THR A 2 -14.06 33.24 42.07
CA THR A 2 -14.38 31.98 41.38
C THR A 2 -13.11 31.16 41.29
N ASN A 3 -13.10 30.00 41.94
CA ASN A 3 -11.94 29.13 41.98
C ASN A 3 -11.62 28.66 40.55
N SER A 4 -10.35 28.76 40.12
CA SER A 4 -9.90 28.32 38.80
C SER A 4 -10.30 26.88 38.48
N THR A 5 -10.48 26.05 39.50
CA THR A 5 -11.05 24.70 39.43
C THR A 5 -12.49 24.65 38.91
N GLU A 6 -13.38 25.56 39.31
CA GLU A 6 -14.76 25.62 38.82
C GLU A 6 -14.84 26.06 37.35
N MET A 7 -13.94 26.95 36.91
CA MET A 7 -13.83 27.33 35.50
C MET A 7 -13.30 26.17 34.63
N ILE A 8 -12.35 25.38 35.15
CA ILE A 8 -11.86 24.18 34.47
C ILE A 8 -12.98 23.12 34.40
N LEU A 9 -13.68 22.85 35.50
CA LEU A 9 -14.81 21.92 35.55
C LEU A 9 -15.95 22.31 34.60
N SER A 10 -16.31 23.59 34.53
CA SER A 10 -17.33 24.07 33.59
C SER A 10 -16.88 23.95 32.13
N SER A 11 -15.62 24.23 31.82
CA SER A 11 -15.07 24.04 30.47
C SER A 11 -14.96 22.56 30.06
N LEU A 12 -14.63 21.65 30.99
CA LEU A 12 -14.64 20.20 30.76
C LEU A 12 -16.05 19.65 30.53
N SER A 13 -17.06 20.18 31.24
CA SER A 13 -18.46 19.82 31.03
C SER A 13 -18.96 20.13 29.61
N TYR A 14 -18.42 21.19 29.00
CA TYR A 14 -18.76 21.61 27.64
C TYR A 14 -18.13 20.71 26.55
N ILE A 15 -17.00 20.07 26.85
CA ILE A 15 -16.22 19.26 25.89
C ILE A 15 -16.47 17.75 26.08
N TRP A 16 -17.17 17.33 27.14
CA TRP A 16 -17.42 15.92 27.44
C TRP A 16 -18.09 15.15 26.29
N HIS A 17 -18.96 15.80 25.50
CA HIS A 17 -19.61 15.20 24.33
C HIS A 17 -18.65 14.98 23.13
N VAL A 18 -17.51 15.67 23.08
CA VAL A 18 -16.55 15.55 21.97
C VAL A 18 -15.79 14.22 22.03
N ILE A 19 -15.49 13.74 23.24
CA ILE A 19 -14.79 12.47 23.46
C ILE A 19 -15.52 11.27 22.82
N PRO A 20 -16.83 11.02 23.10
CA PRO A 20 -17.55 9.92 22.47
C PRO A 20 -17.69 10.08 20.95
N ILE A 21 -17.77 11.32 20.44
CA ILE A 21 -17.79 11.58 18.99
C ILE A 21 -16.47 11.16 18.34
N ILE A 22 -15.33 11.53 18.91
CA ILE A 22 -14.01 11.14 18.39
C ILE A 22 -13.87 9.61 18.40
N ILE A 23 -14.26 8.95 19.50
CA ILE A 23 -14.24 7.49 19.62
C ILE A 23 -15.12 6.86 18.52
N PHE A 24 -16.34 7.38 18.33
CA PHE A 24 -17.25 6.91 17.29
C PHE A 24 -16.64 7.05 15.89
N ILE A 25 -16.02 8.18 15.57
CA ILE A 25 -15.35 8.39 14.27
C ILE A 25 -14.22 7.38 14.06
N LEU A 26 -13.40 7.13 15.08
CA LEU A 26 -12.32 6.13 15.01
C LEU A 26 -12.86 4.71 14.80
N LEU A 27 -13.93 4.34 15.51
CA LEU A 27 -14.60 3.04 15.35
C LEU A 27 -15.23 2.90 13.96
N LEU A 28 -15.92 3.94 13.48
CA LEU A 28 -16.53 3.96 12.16
C LEU A 28 -15.48 3.81 11.06
N LYS A 29 -14.36 4.55 11.16
CA LYS A 29 -13.24 4.44 10.21
C LYS A 29 -12.66 3.02 10.19
N LYS A 30 -12.47 2.42 11.37
CA LYS A 30 -12.00 1.03 11.50
C LYS A 30 -12.98 0.03 10.89
N PHE A 31 -14.28 0.22 11.13
CA PHE A 31 -15.36 -0.61 10.58
C PHE A 31 -15.41 -0.55 9.05
N LEU A 32 -15.38 0.66 8.48
CA LEU A 32 -15.37 0.86 7.02
C LEU A 32 -14.14 0.21 6.38
N THR A 33 -12.96 0.38 6.98
CA THR A 33 -11.72 -0.23 6.48
C THR A 33 -11.82 -1.76 6.47
N HIS A 34 -12.32 -2.36 7.55
CA HIS A 34 -12.49 -3.82 7.64
C HIS A 34 -13.49 -4.35 6.59
N LYS A 35 -14.62 -3.64 6.40
CA LYS A 35 -15.63 -3.99 5.40
C LYS A 35 -15.05 -3.94 3.98
N ASP A 36 -14.29 -2.89 3.65
CA ASP A 36 -13.67 -2.72 2.34
C ASP A 36 -12.60 -3.79 2.07
N ASN A 37 -11.75 -4.10 3.05
CA ASN A 37 -10.76 -5.16 2.92
C ASN A 37 -11.41 -6.53 2.73
N LYS A 38 -12.46 -6.84 3.48
CA LYS A 38 -13.22 -8.09 3.31
C LYS A 38 -13.79 -8.21 1.90
N LYS A 39 -14.39 -7.12 1.38
CA LYS A 39 -14.93 -7.09 0.01
C LYS A 39 -13.83 -7.31 -1.04
N ARG A 40 -12.67 -6.66 -0.88
CA ARG A 40 -11.53 -6.83 -1.78
C ARG A 40 -10.94 -8.24 -1.74
N LYS A 41 -10.85 -8.85 -0.55
CA LYS A 41 -10.40 -10.23 -0.37
C LYS A 41 -11.28 -11.20 -1.15
N ILE A 42 -12.61 -11.14 -0.96
CA ILE A 42 -13.56 -11.99 -1.68
C ILE A 42 -13.42 -11.80 -3.20
N LYS A 43 -13.37 -10.55 -3.67
CA LYS A 43 -13.19 -10.26 -5.10
C LYS A 43 -11.87 -10.80 -5.64
N SER A 44 -10.79 -10.72 -4.87
CA SER A 44 -9.49 -11.27 -5.28
C SER A 44 -9.57 -12.79 -5.39
N GLU A 45 -10.16 -13.48 -4.41
CA GLU A 45 -10.35 -14.93 -4.44
C GLU A 45 -11.21 -15.38 -5.64
N GLU A 46 -12.26 -14.61 -5.98
CA GLU A 46 -13.07 -14.85 -7.19
C GLU A 46 -12.25 -14.66 -8.47
N ASN A 47 -11.44 -13.60 -8.55
CA ASN A 47 -10.57 -13.36 -9.70
C ASN A 47 -9.56 -14.50 -9.91
N GLU A 48 -8.91 -14.97 -8.84
CA GLU A 48 -7.97 -16.10 -8.91
C GLU A 48 -8.65 -17.39 -9.39
N LYS A 49 -9.87 -17.67 -8.91
CA LYS A 49 -10.67 -18.81 -9.40
C LYS A 49 -11.00 -18.71 -10.90
N ASN A 50 -11.13 -17.48 -11.41
CA ASN A 50 -11.39 -17.20 -12.82
C ASN A 50 -10.10 -17.07 -13.67
N GLY A 51 -8.92 -17.33 -13.10
CA GLY A 51 -7.63 -17.22 -13.79
C GLY A 51 -7.14 -15.78 -14.00
N LEU A 52 -7.78 -14.79 -13.35
CA LEU A 52 -7.40 -13.38 -13.41
C LEU A 52 -6.39 -13.04 -12.30
N THR A 53 -5.15 -13.49 -12.48
CA THR A 53 -4.10 -13.32 -11.47
C THR A 53 -3.86 -11.85 -11.13
N LEU A 54 -3.29 -11.60 -9.95
CA LEU A 54 -2.90 -10.25 -9.52
C LEU A 54 -1.97 -9.57 -10.53
N GLU A 55 -1.02 -10.29 -11.11
CA GLU A 55 -0.11 -9.78 -12.14
C GLU A 55 -0.88 -9.35 -13.38
N LEU A 56 -1.78 -10.19 -13.92
CA LEU A 56 -2.58 -9.87 -15.11
C LEU A 56 -3.45 -8.64 -14.89
N ARG A 57 -4.11 -8.54 -13.73
CA ARG A 57 -4.91 -7.37 -13.36
C ARG A 57 -4.06 -6.11 -13.24
N THR A 58 -2.84 -6.26 -12.73
CA THR A 58 -1.87 -5.16 -12.59
C THR A 58 -1.38 -4.70 -13.96
N MET A 59 -1.02 -5.61 -14.84
CA MET A 59 -0.60 -5.30 -16.21
C MET A 59 -1.68 -4.51 -16.93
N LYS A 60 -2.92 -5.03 -16.96
CA LYS A 60 -4.06 -4.36 -17.58
C LYS A 60 -4.27 -2.95 -17.03
N LYS A 61 -4.19 -2.78 -15.70
CA LYS A 61 -4.32 -1.46 -15.06
C LYS A 61 -3.28 -0.46 -15.58
N TYR A 62 -2.03 -0.87 -15.75
CA TYR A 62 -0.98 0.03 -16.24
C TYR A 62 -1.02 0.23 -17.75
N GLU A 63 -1.42 -0.78 -18.52
CA GLU A 63 -1.72 -0.67 -19.95
C GLU A 63 -2.84 0.35 -20.19
N ASP A 64 -3.93 0.27 -19.43
CA ASP A 64 -5.06 1.22 -19.48
C ASP A 64 -4.62 2.67 -19.14
N LEU A 65 -3.53 2.83 -18.37
CA LEU A 65 -2.91 4.13 -18.07
C LEU A 65 -1.91 4.59 -19.16
N GLY A 66 -1.76 3.81 -20.23
CA GLY A 66 -0.87 4.08 -21.36
C GLY A 66 0.60 3.76 -21.11
N TYR A 67 0.90 2.86 -20.17
CA TYR A 67 2.26 2.32 -20.01
C TYR A 67 2.48 1.15 -20.95
N LYS A 68 3.69 1.04 -21.50
CA LYS A 68 4.20 -0.20 -22.05
C LYS A 68 4.61 -1.10 -20.89
N VAL A 69 4.02 -2.29 -20.81
CA VAL A 69 4.19 -3.23 -19.70
C VAL A 69 4.97 -4.47 -20.15
N VAL A 70 5.97 -4.88 -19.37
CA VAL A 70 6.81 -6.06 -19.63
C VAL A 70 6.87 -6.91 -18.37
N LEU A 71 6.60 -8.20 -18.50
CA LEU A 71 6.82 -9.20 -17.45
C LEU A 71 8.31 -9.51 -17.35
N ASN A 72 8.86 -9.45 -16.15
CA ASN A 72 10.25 -9.77 -15.90
C ASN A 72 10.38 -11.26 -15.50
N THR A 73 10.61 -12.12 -16.49
CA THR A 73 10.61 -13.58 -16.31
C THR A 73 11.95 -14.19 -15.92
N THR A 74 13.07 -13.45 -16.02
CA THR A 74 14.37 -14.13 -16.20
C THR A 74 15.51 -13.75 -15.25
N GLU A 75 15.55 -12.58 -14.60
CA GLU A 75 16.80 -12.21 -13.88
C GLU A 75 16.64 -11.55 -12.50
N ASN A 76 15.49 -10.96 -12.17
CA ASN A 76 15.26 -10.32 -10.86
C ASN A 76 14.00 -10.87 -10.21
N LYS A 77 14.12 -11.93 -9.40
CA LYS A 77 12.99 -12.64 -8.73
C LYS A 77 12.07 -11.74 -7.88
N ASN A 78 12.53 -10.52 -7.58
CA ASN A 78 11.82 -9.57 -6.74
C ASN A 78 11.19 -8.41 -7.53
N ILE A 79 11.31 -8.37 -8.86
CA ILE A 79 10.60 -7.43 -9.73
C ILE A 79 9.80 -8.27 -10.70
N ASP A 80 8.48 -8.18 -10.65
CA ASP A 80 7.60 -9.01 -11.49
C ASP A 80 7.22 -8.29 -12.78
N ILE A 81 7.00 -6.97 -12.70
CA ILE A 81 6.52 -6.16 -13.83
C ILE A 81 7.35 -4.88 -13.94
N ILE A 82 7.71 -4.53 -15.17
CA ILE A 82 8.36 -3.28 -15.54
C ILE A 82 7.43 -2.50 -16.45
N CYS A 83 7.01 -1.32 -16.02
CA CYS A 83 6.20 -0.41 -16.82
C CYS A 83 7.05 0.77 -17.28
N SER A 84 6.88 1.19 -18.52
CA SER A 84 7.57 2.35 -19.11
C SER A 84 6.59 3.26 -19.83
N LYS A 85 6.73 4.56 -19.63
CA LYS A 85 5.96 5.59 -20.34
C LYS A 85 6.82 6.85 -20.42
N ASP A 86 7.16 7.25 -21.64
CA ASP A 86 8.15 8.31 -21.90
C ASP A 86 9.46 7.99 -21.15
N ASP A 87 9.99 8.94 -20.37
CA ASP A 87 11.18 8.75 -19.54
C ASP A 87 10.87 8.12 -18.16
N LYS A 88 9.61 7.81 -17.84
CA LYS A 88 9.21 7.29 -16.53
C LYS A 88 9.16 5.76 -16.51
N ILE A 89 9.78 5.18 -15.49
CA ILE A 89 9.78 3.73 -15.26
C ILE A 89 9.08 3.42 -13.94
N ILE A 90 8.29 2.34 -13.90
CA ILE A 90 7.73 1.80 -12.67
C ILE A 90 8.16 0.36 -12.55
N LEU A 91 8.83 0.04 -11.44
CA LEU A 91 9.18 -1.32 -11.08
C LEU A 91 8.15 -1.82 -10.07
N ILE A 92 7.60 -3.00 -10.32
CA ILE A 92 6.46 -3.53 -9.57
C ILE A 92 6.79 -4.93 -9.05
N LYS A 93 6.51 -5.14 -7.76
CA LYS A 93 6.36 -6.47 -7.15
C LYS A 93 4.87 -6.72 -6.90
N CYS A 94 4.35 -7.85 -7.35
CA CYS A 94 3.03 -8.37 -7.00
C CYS A 94 3.17 -9.37 -5.86
N ASN A 95 2.34 -9.25 -4.83
CA ASN A 95 2.25 -10.23 -3.76
C ASN A 95 0.78 -10.60 -3.52
N ASN A 96 0.45 -11.84 -3.88
CA ASN A 96 -0.90 -12.38 -3.78
C ASN A 96 -1.12 -13.20 -2.50
N ASN A 97 -0.34 -12.96 -1.44
CA ASN A 97 -0.57 -13.60 -0.16
C ASN A 97 -2.00 -13.29 0.33
N SER A 98 -2.63 -14.27 0.98
CA SER A 98 -3.97 -14.15 1.56
C SER A 98 -3.96 -13.98 3.08
N GLU A 99 -2.81 -14.22 3.72
CA GLU A 99 -2.65 -14.17 5.16
C GLU A 99 -2.52 -12.73 5.66
N SER A 100 -3.33 -12.36 6.66
CA SER A 100 -3.28 -11.02 7.22
C SER A 100 -1.94 -10.74 7.92
N LYS A 101 -1.41 -9.53 7.72
CA LYS A 101 -0.17 -9.04 8.34
C LYS A 101 1.07 -9.91 8.04
N SER A 102 1.03 -10.66 6.95
CA SER A 102 2.12 -11.53 6.52
C SER A 102 3.28 -10.76 5.89
N ILE A 103 3.01 -9.62 5.24
CA ILE A 103 4.01 -8.82 4.54
C ILE A 103 4.68 -7.87 5.54
N LYS A 104 5.97 -8.05 5.78
CA LYS A 104 6.77 -7.31 6.76
C LYS A 104 7.76 -6.35 6.08
N ALA A 105 8.54 -5.65 6.90
CA ALA A 105 9.49 -4.66 6.40
C ALA A 105 10.57 -5.31 5.52
N GLU A 106 10.99 -6.51 5.89
CA GLU A 106 12.02 -7.31 5.22
C GLU A 106 11.61 -7.64 3.77
N ASP A 107 10.32 -7.94 3.54
CA ASP A 107 9.78 -8.19 2.19
C ASP A 107 9.85 -6.93 1.31
N ILE A 108 9.52 -5.77 1.89
CA ILE A 108 9.56 -4.49 1.17
C ILE A 108 11.01 -4.09 0.87
N MET A 109 11.92 -4.28 1.83
CA MET A 109 13.35 -3.99 1.65
C MET A 109 13.99 -4.90 0.60
N THR A 110 13.64 -6.19 0.59
CA THR A 110 14.14 -7.14 -0.41
C THR A 110 13.75 -6.71 -1.82
N PHE A 111 12.51 -6.25 -2.01
CA PHE A 111 12.06 -5.65 -3.27
C PHE A 111 12.82 -4.35 -3.59
N TYR A 112 12.91 -3.43 -2.63
CA TYR A 112 13.58 -2.15 -2.79
C TYR A 112 15.05 -2.33 -3.22
N ASP A 113 15.82 -3.17 -2.53
CA ASP A 113 17.22 -3.42 -2.84
C ASP A 113 17.40 -4.02 -4.25
N SER A 114 16.48 -4.91 -4.65
CA SER A 114 16.47 -5.47 -6.00
C SER A 114 16.14 -4.43 -7.07
N ALA A 115 15.21 -3.52 -6.78
CA ALA A 115 14.85 -2.41 -7.66
C ALA A 115 16.01 -1.41 -7.83
N ILE A 116 16.70 -1.07 -6.73
CA ILE A 116 17.89 -0.22 -6.76
C ILE A 116 19.01 -0.88 -7.56
N LYS A 117 19.23 -2.19 -7.38
CA LYS A 117 20.22 -2.95 -8.16
C LYS A 117 19.90 -2.89 -9.66
N TYR A 118 18.65 -3.16 -10.03
CA TYR A 118 18.19 -3.09 -11.42
C TYR A 118 18.45 -1.71 -12.06
N ILE A 119 18.14 -0.63 -11.34
CA ILE A 119 18.37 0.75 -11.82
C ILE A 119 19.86 0.99 -12.10
N LYS A 120 20.74 0.58 -11.17
CA LYS A 120 22.18 0.76 -11.29
C LYS A 120 22.76 0.00 -12.49
N GLU A 121 22.36 -1.27 -12.65
CA GLU A 121 22.82 -2.12 -13.76
C GLU A 121 22.38 -1.58 -15.12
N ASN A 122 21.19 -0.99 -15.20
CA ASN A 122 20.63 -0.42 -16.42
C ASN A 122 20.93 1.07 -16.62
N LYS A 123 21.74 1.68 -15.74
CA LYS A 123 22.12 3.11 -15.78
C LYS A 123 20.91 4.07 -15.85
N ILE A 124 19.81 3.69 -15.20
CA ILE A 124 18.59 4.50 -15.12
C ILE A 124 18.78 5.56 -14.02
N LYS A 125 18.25 6.77 -14.21
CA LYS A 125 18.27 7.81 -13.17
C LYS A 125 17.18 7.51 -12.14
N GLU A 126 17.55 7.43 -10.87
CA GLU A 126 16.63 7.08 -9.77
C GLU A 126 15.37 7.97 -9.70
N LYS A 127 15.53 9.28 -9.98
CA LYS A 127 14.43 10.26 -10.01
C LYS A 127 13.33 9.97 -11.04
N ASP A 128 13.66 9.18 -12.07
CA ASP A 128 12.77 8.86 -13.18
C ASP A 128 12.06 7.50 -12.95
N VAL A 129 12.29 6.87 -11.79
CA VAL A 129 11.74 5.57 -11.42
C VAL A 129 10.81 5.66 -10.22
N ALA A 130 9.79 4.81 -10.17
CA ALA A 130 8.92 4.63 -9.02
C ALA A 130 8.81 3.15 -8.63
N PHE A 131 8.84 2.84 -7.34
CA PHE A 131 8.68 1.47 -6.86
C PHE A 131 7.27 1.25 -6.34
N ARG A 132 6.62 0.17 -6.79
CA ARG A 132 5.25 -0.15 -6.40
C ARG A 132 5.12 -1.58 -5.91
N TYR A 133 4.55 -1.72 -4.72
CA TYR A 133 4.26 -3.02 -4.11
C TYR A 133 2.76 -3.30 -4.22
N VAL A 134 2.38 -4.19 -5.11
CA VAL A 134 0.98 -4.46 -5.45
C VAL A 134 0.44 -5.61 -4.62
N VAL A 135 -0.71 -5.39 -3.99
CA VAL A 135 -1.43 -6.38 -3.18
C VAL A 135 -2.93 -6.28 -3.42
N PRO A 136 -3.72 -7.33 -3.17
CA PRO A 136 -5.16 -7.29 -3.37
C PRO A 136 -5.91 -6.43 -2.33
N TYR A 137 -5.43 -6.40 -1.09
CA TYR A 137 -6.03 -5.64 0.02
C TYR A 137 -5.01 -5.25 1.08
N LYS A 138 -5.35 -4.24 1.90
CA LYS A 138 -4.39 -3.58 2.79
C LYS A 138 -4.03 -4.40 4.03
N ASP A 139 -4.93 -5.25 4.51
CA ASP A 139 -4.73 -6.04 5.75
C ASP A 139 -3.64 -7.10 5.66
N LEU A 140 -2.98 -7.24 4.51
CA LEU A 140 -1.80 -8.08 4.32
C LEU A 140 -0.54 -7.46 4.93
N PHE A 141 -0.47 -6.14 5.06
CA PHE A 141 0.70 -5.46 5.59
C PHE A 141 0.77 -5.52 7.12
N HIS A 142 1.89 -6.00 7.62
CA HIS A 142 2.30 -5.76 8.99
C HIS A 142 2.64 -4.28 9.20
N LYS A 143 2.57 -3.80 10.45
CA LYS A 143 2.86 -2.39 10.80
C LYS A 143 4.27 -1.96 10.35
N SER A 144 5.23 -2.88 10.35
CA SER A 144 6.61 -2.63 9.91
C SER A 144 6.68 -2.34 8.40
N ALA A 145 5.96 -3.09 7.56
CA ALA A 145 5.87 -2.81 6.12
C ALA A 145 5.19 -1.46 5.85
N ILE A 146 4.10 -1.17 6.57
CA ILE A 146 3.39 0.12 6.42
C ILE A 146 4.34 1.29 6.69
N LYS A 147 5.20 1.19 7.72
CA LYS A 147 6.15 2.26 8.07
C LYS A 147 7.03 2.64 6.88
N ILE A 148 7.57 1.64 6.16
CA ILE A 148 8.41 1.87 4.97
C ILE A 148 7.56 2.40 3.80
N LEU A 149 6.41 1.79 3.54
CA LEU A 149 5.54 2.15 2.41
C LEU A 149 4.87 3.53 2.53
N THR A 150 4.92 4.14 3.72
CA THR A 150 4.46 5.51 3.98
C THR A 150 5.60 6.52 4.09
N ASP A 151 6.85 6.05 4.05
CA ASP A 151 8.03 6.90 4.11
C ASP A 151 8.44 7.30 2.69
N ASP A 152 8.31 8.58 2.38
CA ASP A 152 8.60 9.10 1.03
C ASP A 152 10.10 9.00 0.66
N SER A 153 11.00 8.79 1.64
CA SER A 153 12.44 8.61 1.37
C SER A 153 12.76 7.35 0.57
N TYR A 154 11.93 6.31 0.67
CA TYR A 154 12.14 5.04 -0.04
C TYR A 154 11.55 5.01 -1.45
N ASN A 155 10.79 6.04 -1.87
CA ASN A 155 10.10 6.07 -3.16
C ASN A 155 9.28 4.78 -3.48
N CYS A 156 8.87 4.05 -2.43
CA CYS A 156 8.21 2.76 -2.51
C CYS A 156 6.81 2.87 -1.90
N LYS A 157 5.77 2.67 -2.73
CA LYS A 157 4.37 2.83 -2.33
C LYS A 157 3.58 1.59 -2.66
N TYR A 158 2.62 1.23 -1.82
CA TYR A 158 1.73 0.12 -2.13
C TYR A 158 0.61 0.53 -3.07
N VAL A 159 0.10 -0.43 -3.83
CA VAL A 159 -1.04 -0.25 -4.72
C VAL A 159 -2.02 -1.40 -4.51
N LEU A 160 -3.30 -1.06 -4.37
CA LEU A 160 -4.36 -2.06 -4.30
C LEU A 160 -4.92 -2.33 -5.70
N VAL A 161 -4.99 -3.60 -6.10
CA VAL A 161 -5.50 -4.05 -7.40
C VAL A 161 -6.53 -5.15 -7.23
#